data_AF-A0A1A3R6L1-F1
#
_entry.id   AF-A0A1A3R6L1-F1
#
_cell.length_a   1.000
_cell.length_b   1.000
_cell.length_c   1.000
_cell.angle_alpha   90.00
_cell.angle_beta   90.00
_cell.angle_gamma   90.00
#
_symmetry.space_group_name_H-M   'P 1'
#
loop_
_entity.id
_entity.type
_entity.pdbx_description
1 polymer ?
#
loop_
_entity_poly.entity_id
_entity_poly.type
_entity_poly.pdbx_seq_one_letter_code
_entity_poly.pdbx_strand_id
1 'polypeptide(L)'
;MARTPNRQLLVRKYCWTIPDPDTITFVAQHAHGGLVDPIAGTGYWAYLLAQVGVGVVCYDLNPGADLATNGWHDEVLHVGVGAKDCAEAAALHPDRTLFLSWPPHGQDVGARILNAYKGNRVIYVGDGHGGATGDDRMHWILDTDWTEVDSREPVQWWGQHDRVTVYERVRAATTD
;
A
#
# COMPACT_ATOMS: atom_id res chain seq x y z
N MET A 1 21.96 -10.67 11.72
CA MET A 1 21.33 -11.38 10.59
C MET A 1 20.05 -12.04 11.07
N ALA A 2 18.89 -11.47 10.75
CA ALA A 2 17.60 -12.06 11.11
C ALA A 2 17.30 -13.23 10.14
N ARG A 3 17.34 -14.48 10.64
CA ARG A 3 16.89 -15.66 9.89
C ARG A 3 15.37 -15.57 9.66
N THR A 4 14.86 -16.29 8.66
CA THR A 4 13.46 -16.37 8.21
C THR A 4 12.37 -16.39 9.30
N PRO A 5 12.54 -17.02 10.49
CA PRO A 5 11.55 -16.97 11.57
C PRO A 5 11.28 -15.55 12.13
N ASN A 6 12.27 -14.67 12.11
CA ASN A 6 12.13 -13.31 12.65
C ASN A 6 11.28 -12.42 11.73
N ARG A 7 11.31 -12.66 10.41
CA ARG A 7 10.51 -11.86 9.47
C ARG A 7 9.02 -12.01 9.77
N GLN A 8 8.53 -13.25 9.88
CA GLN A 8 7.10 -13.51 10.12
C GLN A 8 6.60 -12.86 11.42
N LEU A 9 7.40 -12.87 12.48
CA LEU A 9 7.07 -12.18 13.73
C LEU A 9 7.04 -10.66 13.56
N LEU A 10 8.02 -10.09 12.85
CA LEU A 10 8.14 -8.65 12.69
C LEU A 10 7.09 -8.08 11.73
N VAL A 11 6.74 -8.79 10.65
CA VAL A 11 5.69 -8.33 9.72
C VAL A 11 4.30 -8.34 10.34
N ARG A 12 4.03 -9.31 11.24
CA ARG A 12 2.78 -9.37 12.00
C ARG A 12 2.60 -8.16 12.91
N LYS A 13 3.69 -7.76 13.57
CA LYS A 13 3.69 -6.63 14.51
C LYS A 13 3.71 -5.25 13.82
N TYR A 14 4.46 -5.14 12.73
CA TYR A 14 4.73 -3.86 12.05
C TYR A 14 4.04 -3.82 10.69
N CYS A 15 4.73 -4.20 9.61
CA CYS A 15 4.14 -4.36 8.28
C CYS A 15 5.05 -5.24 7.40
N TRP A 16 4.56 -5.58 6.20
CA TRP A 16 5.26 -6.48 5.28
C TRP A 16 6.52 -5.86 4.64
N THR A 17 6.50 -4.55 4.37
CA THR A 17 7.68 -3.75 3.97
C THR A 17 8.43 -3.24 5.20
N ILE A 18 9.69 -2.82 5.05
CA ILE A 18 10.42 -2.13 6.13
C ILE A 18 10.43 -0.61 5.84
N PRO A 19 9.57 0.19 6.49
CA PRO A 19 9.56 1.64 6.33
C PRO A 19 10.68 2.30 7.15
N ASP A 20 11.86 2.48 6.56
CA ASP A 20 12.92 3.29 7.16
C ASP A 20 12.58 4.80 7.16
N PRO A 21 13.24 5.63 7.99
CA PRO A 21 12.93 7.06 8.09
C PRO A 21 12.99 7.82 6.75
N ASP A 22 13.94 7.47 5.89
CA ASP A 22 14.03 8.10 4.57
C ASP A 22 12.84 7.66 3.71
N THR A 23 12.34 6.43 3.89
CA THR A 23 11.20 5.91 3.11
C THR A 23 9.91 6.60 3.56
N ILE A 24 9.74 6.82 4.87
CA ILE A 24 8.65 7.63 5.39
C ILE A 24 8.70 9.06 4.83
N THR A 25 9.90 9.66 4.81
CA THR A 25 10.10 11.02 4.27
C THR A 25 9.77 11.08 2.78
N PHE A 26 10.20 10.09 2.00
CA PHE A 26 9.87 9.97 0.58
C PHE A 26 8.35 9.87 0.37
N VAL A 27 7.67 8.94 1.04
CA VAL A 27 6.20 8.79 0.93
C VAL A 27 5.49 10.09 1.33
N ALA A 28 5.98 10.77 2.36
CA ALA A 28 5.40 12.04 2.81
C ALA A 28 5.49 13.15 1.76
N GLN A 29 6.59 13.24 1.01
CA GLN A 29 6.75 14.21 -0.08
C GLN A 29 5.74 14.00 -1.21
N HIS A 30 5.26 12.77 -1.41
CA HIS A 30 4.31 12.43 -2.47
C HIS A 30 2.84 12.36 -2.02
N ALA A 31 2.55 12.59 -0.73
CA ALA A 31 1.22 12.46 -0.13
C ALA A 31 0.27 13.64 -0.43
N HIS A 32 -0.02 13.86 -1.72
CA HIS A 32 -0.90 14.95 -2.17
C HIS A 32 -2.34 14.73 -1.67
N GLY A 33 -2.91 15.72 -0.97
CA GLY A 33 -4.24 15.61 -0.35
C GLY A 33 -4.28 14.72 0.90
N GLY A 34 -3.12 14.23 1.37
CA GLY A 34 -3.03 13.10 2.30
C GLY A 34 -3.18 11.76 1.58
N LEU A 35 -3.23 10.67 2.35
CA LEU A 35 -3.29 9.31 1.80
C LEU A 35 -4.63 8.62 2.09
N VAL A 36 -4.99 7.69 1.23
CA VAL A 36 -5.97 6.62 1.51
C VAL A 36 -5.27 5.28 1.40
N ASP A 37 -5.39 4.44 2.42
CA ASP A 37 -4.89 3.06 2.43
C ASP A 37 -6.07 2.09 2.58
N PRO A 38 -6.50 1.42 1.49
CA PRO A 38 -7.67 0.54 1.49
C PRO A 38 -7.36 -0.88 1.99
N ILE A 39 -6.11 -1.19 2.32
CA ILE A 39 -5.63 -2.49 2.83
C ILE A 39 -4.64 -2.29 3.98
N ALA A 40 -5.01 -1.40 4.91
CA ALA A 40 -4.10 -0.86 5.92
C ALA A 40 -3.63 -1.89 6.96
N GLY A 41 -4.29 -3.05 7.08
CA GLY A 41 -4.03 -4.03 8.12
C GLY A 41 -4.18 -3.40 9.51
N THR A 42 -3.07 -3.31 10.25
CA THR A 42 -3.03 -2.67 11.58
C THR A 42 -2.80 -1.15 11.53
N GLY A 43 -2.52 -0.58 10.35
CA GLY A 43 -2.30 0.85 10.15
C GLY A 43 -0.91 1.35 10.57
N TYR A 44 0.11 0.48 10.60
CA TYR A 44 1.47 0.86 11.01
C TYR A 44 2.09 1.97 10.14
N TRP A 45 1.89 1.94 8.81
CA TRP A 45 2.33 3.02 7.92
C TRP A 45 1.69 4.35 8.29
N ALA A 46 0.38 4.36 8.56
CA ALA A 46 -0.33 5.56 8.97
C ALA A 46 0.17 6.11 10.30
N TYR A 47 0.49 5.24 11.26
CA TYR A 47 1.12 5.64 12.51
C TYR A 47 2.45 6.37 12.30
N LEU A 48 3.34 5.83 11.45
CA LEU A 48 4.63 6.45 11.15
C LEU A 48 4.48 7.76 10.38
N LEU A 49 3.60 7.79 9.38
CA LEU A 49 3.34 8.97 8.57
C LEU A 49 2.70 10.12 9.36
N ALA A 50 1.88 9.81 10.36
CA ALA A 50 1.33 10.81 11.28
C ALA A 50 2.43 11.53 12.08
N GLN A 51 3.55 10.87 12.39
CA GLN A 51 4.69 11.48 13.09
C GLN A 51 5.35 12.60 12.26
N VAL A 52 5.20 12.57 10.93
CA VAL A 52 5.73 13.58 10.00
C VAL A 52 4.62 14.45 9.39
N GLY A 53 3.44 14.47 10.02
CA GLY A 53 2.35 15.37 9.65
C GLY A 53 1.48 14.91 8.47
N VAL A 54 1.61 13.65 8.04
CA VAL A 54 0.81 13.10 6.93
C VAL A 54 -0.39 12.34 7.48
N GLY A 55 -1.59 12.78 7.08
CA GLY A 55 -2.84 12.10 7.40
C GLY A 55 -3.11 10.94 6.44
N VAL A 56 -3.48 9.78 6.97
CA VAL A 56 -3.88 8.60 6.20
C VAL A 56 -5.28 8.17 6.64
N VAL A 57 -6.18 7.97 5.67
CA VAL A 57 -7.48 7.34 5.93
C VAL A 57 -7.32 5.84 5.69
N CYS A 58 -7.44 5.06 6.76
CA CYS A 58 -7.19 3.62 6.74
C CYS A 58 -8.49 2.81 6.68
N TYR A 59 -8.53 1.86 5.77
CA TYR A 59 -9.54 0.82 5.71
C TYR A 59 -8.89 -0.56 5.59
N ASP A 60 -9.61 -1.57 6.01
CA ASP A 60 -9.29 -2.96 5.74
C ASP A 60 -10.60 -3.75 5.72
N LEU A 61 -10.65 -4.90 5.06
CA LEU A 61 -11.84 -5.76 5.09
C LEU A 61 -12.08 -6.29 6.51
N ASN A 62 -11.01 -6.62 7.24
CA ASN A 62 -11.05 -7.22 8.57
C ASN A 62 -10.07 -6.49 9.51
N PRO A 63 -10.35 -5.23 9.89
CA PRO A 63 -9.45 -4.45 10.75
C PRO A 63 -9.35 -5.10 12.13
N GLY A 64 -8.13 -5.43 12.55
CA GLY A 64 -7.85 -5.94 13.90
C GLY A 64 -8.50 -7.28 14.24
N ALA A 65 -8.76 -8.14 13.25
CA ALA A 65 -9.53 -9.36 13.50
C ALA A 65 -8.76 -10.41 14.33
N ASP A 66 -9.45 -10.81 15.41
CA ASP A 66 -9.30 -12.02 16.21
C ASP A 66 -8.69 -13.20 15.42
N LEU A 67 -7.70 -13.87 16.02
CA LEU A 67 -6.78 -14.87 15.45
C LEU A 67 -7.43 -15.97 14.57
N ALA A 68 -8.74 -16.12 14.62
CA ALA A 68 -9.52 -17.06 13.82
C ALA A 68 -9.74 -16.66 12.35
N THR A 69 -9.63 -15.38 11.97
CA THR A 69 -10.04 -14.93 10.61
C THR A 69 -9.00 -14.15 9.81
N ASN A 70 -7.99 -13.55 10.45
CA ASN A 70 -6.91 -12.84 9.75
C ASN A 70 -5.53 -13.29 10.27
N GLY A 71 -4.98 -14.38 9.73
CA GLY A 71 -3.75 -15.03 10.22
C GLY A 71 -2.43 -14.24 10.02
N TRP A 72 -2.51 -12.97 9.64
CA TRP A 72 -1.40 -12.17 9.14
C TRP A 72 -0.91 -11.06 10.10
N HIS A 73 -1.64 -10.71 11.18
CA HIS A 73 -1.28 -9.62 12.09
C HIS A 73 -1.56 -9.91 13.58
N ASP A 74 -0.91 -9.18 14.49
CA ASP A 74 -1.20 -9.18 15.94
C ASP A 74 -2.45 -8.29 16.25
N GLU A 75 -3.11 -8.51 17.40
CA GLU A 75 -4.40 -7.87 17.80
C GLU A 75 -4.37 -6.33 17.93
N VAL A 76 -3.19 -5.69 17.90
CA VAL A 76 -3.04 -4.27 18.21
C VAL A 76 -3.06 -3.42 16.94
N LEU A 77 -4.12 -2.62 16.79
CA LEU A 77 -4.18 -1.54 15.81
C LEU A 77 -3.28 -0.37 16.24
N HIS A 78 -2.49 0.16 15.32
CA HIS A 78 -1.66 1.36 15.55
C HIS A 78 -2.46 2.66 15.36
N VAL A 79 -3.50 2.63 14.52
CA VAL A 79 -4.46 3.73 14.29
C VAL A 79 -5.87 3.18 14.10
N GLY A 80 -6.89 4.06 14.07
CA GLY A 80 -8.25 3.65 13.70
C GLY A 80 -8.32 3.19 12.24
N VAL A 81 -8.75 1.95 12.01
CA VAL A 81 -8.94 1.36 10.68
C VAL A 81 -10.42 1.01 10.49
N GLY A 82 -11.05 1.55 9.45
CA GLY A 82 -12.46 1.30 9.16
C GLY A 82 -12.68 -0.03 8.43
N ALA A 83 -13.69 -0.81 8.83
CA ALA A 83 -14.07 -2.04 8.14
C ALA A 83 -14.77 -1.71 6.81
N LYS A 84 -14.15 -2.03 5.68
CA LYS A 84 -14.70 -1.77 4.34
C LYS A 84 -14.01 -2.63 3.28
N ASP A 85 -14.73 -2.94 2.21
CA ASP A 85 -14.13 -3.53 1.02
C ASP A 85 -13.08 -2.59 0.39
N CYS A 86 -11.94 -3.15 -0.02
CA CYS A 86 -10.83 -2.38 -0.55
C CYS A 86 -11.19 -1.50 -1.76
N ALA A 87 -12.05 -1.97 -2.67
CA ALA A 87 -12.44 -1.24 -3.86
C ALA A 87 -13.38 -0.07 -3.51
N GLU A 88 -14.34 -0.32 -2.61
CA GLU A 88 -15.21 0.73 -2.08
C GLU A 88 -14.42 1.81 -1.34
N ALA A 89 -13.47 1.41 -0.50
CA ALA A 89 -12.60 2.31 0.25
C ALA A 89 -11.81 3.22 -0.69
N ALA A 90 -11.19 2.67 -1.73
CA ALA A 90 -10.42 3.43 -2.70
C ALA A 90 -11.29 4.43 -3.50
N ALA A 91 -12.53 4.05 -3.85
CA ALA A 91 -13.44 4.90 -4.61
C ALA A 91 -13.92 6.16 -3.85
N LEU A 92 -13.90 6.14 -2.51
CA LEU A 92 -14.38 7.23 -1.67
C LEU A 92 -13.45 8.45 -1.62
N HIS A 93 -12.17 8.29 -1.98
CA HIS A 93 -11.13 9.30 -1.75
C HIS A 93 -10.35 9.65 -3.03
N PRO A 94 -11.02 10.10 -4.12
CA PRO A 94 -10.32 10.51 -5.34
C PRO A 94 -9.47 11.78 -5.17
N ASP A 95 -9.69 12.53 -4.09
CA ASP A 95 -8.98 13.76 -3.70
C ASP A 95 -7.65 13.49 -2.96
N ARG A 96 -7.41 12.25 -2.54
CA ARG A 96 -6.21 11.82 -1.82
C ARG A 96 -5.31 10.98 -2.72
N THR A 97 -4.03 10.87 -2.39
CA THR A 97 -3.13 9.91 -3.03
C THR A 97 -3.45 8.50 -2.54
N LEU A 98 -3.64 7.54 -3.46
CA LEU A 98 -3.84 6.15 -3.10
C LEU A 98 -2.51 5.55 -2.65
N PHE A 99 -2.47 5.02 -1.43
CA PHE A 99 -1.35 4.28 -0.89
C PHE A 99 -1.69 2.79 -0.95
N LEU A 100 -0.95 2.02 -1.75
CA LEU A 100 -1.16 0.60 -1.99
C LEU A 100 0.09 -0.17 -1.56
N SER A 101 0.11 -0.64 -0.31
CA SER A 101 1.27 -1.35 0.24
C SER A 101 0.99 -2.85 0.37
N TRP A 102 1.81 -3.68 -0.28
CA TRP A 102 1.80 -5.15 -0.18
C TRP A 102 0.42 -5.81 -0.41
N PRO A 103 -0.23 -5.56 -1.57
CA PRO A 103 -1.44 -6.29 -1.91
C PRO A 103 -1.20 -7.81 -1.94
N PRO A 104 -2.16 -8.65 -1.49
CA PRO A 104 -1.97 -10.09 -1.40
C PRO A 104 -1.58 -10.75 -2.73
N HIS A 105 -0.52 -11.55 -2.72
CA HIS A 105 -0.01 -12.27 -3.89
C HIS A 105 -1.08 -13.17 -4.53
N GLY A 106 -1.21 -13.09 -5.85
CA GLY A 106 -2.09 -13.94 -6.64
C GLY A 106 -3.58 -13.71 -6.40
N GLN A 107 -3.95 -12.60 -5.74
CA GLN A 107 -5.35 -12.20 -5.52
C GLN A 107 -5.65 -10.90 -6.25
N ASP A 108 -6.90 -10.74 -6.69
CA ASP A 108 -7.35 -9.60 -7.50
C ASP A 108 -7.50 -8.28 -6.70
N VAL A 109 -7.13 -8.26 -5.43
CA VAL A 109 -7.27 -7.12 -4.51
C VAL A 109 -6.63 -5.86 -5.08
N GLY A 110 -5.38 -5.94 -5.54
CA GLY A 110 -4.67 -4.81 -6.13
C GLY A 110 -5.35 -4.30 -7.41
N ALA A 111 -5.75 -5.20 -8.30
CA ALA A 111 -6.47 -4.85 -9.52
C ALA A 111 -7.83 -4.19 -9.22
N ARG A 112 -8.58 -4.68 -8.24
CA ARG A 112 -9.87 -4.11 -7.83
C ARG A 112 -9.71 -2.69 -7.28
N ILE A 113 -8.70 -2.48 -6.42
CA ILE A 113 -8.36 -1.16 -5.88
C ILE A 113 -8.05 -0.17 -7.02
N LEU A 114 -7.12 -0.53 -7.93
CA LEU A 114 -6.71 0.36 -9.02
C LEU A 114 -7.85 0.72 -9.98
N ASN A 115 -8.73 -0.24 -10.29
CA ASN A 115 -9.90 0.01 -11.15
C ASN A 115 -10.95 0.92 -10.49
N ALA A 116 -11.15 0.76 -9.18
CA ALA A 116 -12.14 1.53 -8.43
C ALA A 116 -11.67 2.96 -8.15
N TYR A 117 -10.37 3.14 -7.86
CA TYR A 117 -9.79 4.43 -7.53
C TYR A 117 -9.88 5.41 -8.71
N LYS A 118 -10.43 6.61 -8.46
CA LYS A 118 -10.64 7.66 -9.47
C LYS A 118 -9.70 8.86 -9.33
N GLY A 119 -8.82 8.86 -8.34
CA GLY A 119 -7.78 9.88 -8.20
C GLY A 119 -6.66 9.71 -9.22
N ASN A 120 -5.68 10.61 -9.18
CA ASN A 120 -4.64 10.72 -10.23
C ASN A 120 -3.24 10.33 -9.77
N ARG A 121 -3.08 9.93 -8.50
CA ARG A 121 -1.77 9.55 -7.95
C ARG A 121 -1.85 8.28 -7.12
N VAL A 122 -0.88 7.39 -7.33
CA VAL A 122 -0.71 6.13 -6.59
C VAL A 122 0.71 6.08 -6.05
N ILE A 123 0.86 5.68 -4.80
CA ILE A 123 2.11 5.21 -4.23
C ILE A 123 1.94 3.71 -4.02
N TYR A 124 2.69 2.92 -4.77
CA TYR A 124 2.71 1.47 -4.67
C TYR A 124 3.95 1.03 -3.91
N VAL A 125 3.78 0.11 -2.96
CA VAL A 125 4.89 -0.49 -2.21
C VAL A 125 4.82 -2.01 -2.37
N GLY A 126 5.78 -2.59 -3.07
CA GLY A 126 5.84 -4.04 -3.32
C GLY A 126 6.80 -4.42 -4.43
N ASP A 127 6.78 -5.69 -4.82
CA ASP A 127 7.54 -6.24 -5.94
C ASP A 127 6.91 -5.88 -7.30
N GLY A 128 7.68 -6.07 -8.38
CA GLY A 128 7.17 -6.05 -9.75
C GLY A 128 6.55 -7.39 -10.18
N HIS A 129 6.36 -7.53 -11.51
CA HIS A 129 5.84 -8.74 -12.15
C HIS A 129 6.51 -10.03 -11.66
N GLY A 130 5.68 -11.04 -11.37
CA GLY A 130 6.14 -12.36 -10.90
C GLY A 130 6.71 -12.37 -9.46
N GLY A 131 6.64 -11.25 -8.74
CA GLY A 131 7.09 -11.14 -7.35
C GLY A 131 6.01 -11.48 -6.33
N ALA A 132 6.22 -11.05 -5.08
CA ALA A 132 5.42 -11.46 -3.93
C ALA A 132 4.16 -10.61 -3.66
N THR A 133 3.78 -9.70 -4.55
CA THR A 133 2.68 -8.74 -4.32
C THR A 133 1.78 -8.57 -5.52
N GLY A 134 0.47 -8.56 -5.27
CA GLY A 134 -0.56 -8.43 -6.31
C GLY A 134 -0.70 -9.65 -7.22
N ASP A 135 -1.61 -9.54 -8.18
CA ASP A 135 -1.76 -10.45 -9.30
C ASP A 135 -1.21 -9.83 -10.59
N ASP A 136 -1.06 -10.63 -11.65
CA ASP A 136 -0.57 -10.13 -12.94
C ASP A 136 -1.44 -8.95 -13.43
N ARG A 137 -2.76 -9.04 -13.26
CA ARG A 137 -3.70 -8.00 -13.71
C ARG A 137 -3.40 -6.64 -13.07
N MET A 138 -3.09 -6.59 -11.78
CA MET A 138 -2.68 -5.37 -11.11
C MET A 138 -1.46 -4.74 -11.79
N HIS A 139 -0.42 -5.54 -12.05
CA HIS A 139 0.81 -5.06 -12.68
C HIS A 139 0.57 -4.59 -14.12
N TRP A 140 -0.25 -5.29 -14.90
CA TRP A 140 -0.68 -4.83 -16.21
C TRP A 140 -1.38 -3.46 -16.15
N ILE A 141 -2.26 -3.23 -15.15
CA ILE A 141 -2.92 -1.93 -14.99
C ILE A 141 -1.90 -0.83 -14.69
N LEU A 142 -0.92 -1.08 -13.81
CA LEU A 142 0.14 -0.11 -13.51
C LEU A 142 0.97 0.23 -14.76
N ASP A 143 1.26 -0.76 -15.61
CA ASP A 143 2.02 -0.55 -16.85
C ASP A 143 1.24 0.20 -17.93
N THR A 144 -0.08 0.02 -18.00
CA THR A 144 -0.90 0.60 -19.09
C THR A 144 -1.52 1.94 -18.75
N ASP A 145 -1.99 2.10 -17.51
CA ASP A 145 -2.87 3.21 -17.13
C ASP A 145 -2.13 4.28 -16.30
N TRP A 146 -0.88 4.00 -15.93
CA TRP A 146 -0.08 4.82 -15.04
C TRP A 146 1.33 5.03 -15.57
N THR A 147 1.95 6.13 -15.17
CA THR A 147 3.34 6.47 -15.49
C THR A 147 4.11 6.62 -14.20
N GLU A 148 5.21 5.88 -14.04
CA GLU A 148 6.15 6.06 -12.93
C GLU A 148 6.78 7.46 -13.03
N VAL A 149 6.67 8.25 -11.96
CA VAL A 149 7.21 9.62 -11.90
C VAL A 149 8.32 9.78 -10.87
N ASP A 150 8.41 8.87 -9.90
CA ASP A 150 9.48 8.80 -8.92
C ASP A 150 9.51 7.39 -8.30
N SER A 151 10.66 6.96 -7.81
CA SER A 151 10.77 5.70 -7.07
C SER A 151 12.00 5.63 -6.20
N ARG A 152 11.95 4.74 -5.21
CA ARG A 152 13.11 4.38 -4.41
C ARG A 152 13.05 2.95 -3.88
N GLU A 153 14.23 2.45 -3.53
CA GLU A 153 14.35 1.19 -2.80
C GLU A 153 14.24 1.46 -1.29
N PRO A 154 13.26 0.86 -0.58
CA PRO A 154 13.24 0.84 0.88
C PRO A 154 14.26 -0.16 1.41
N VAL A 155 14.43 -0.22 2.73
CA VAL A 155 15.11 -1.37 3.34
C VAL A 155 14.33 -2.66 3.00
N GLN A 156 15.03 -3.69 2.53
CA GLN A 156 14.42 -4.94 2.09
C GLN A 156 14.70 -6.08 3.07
N TRP A 157 13.71 -6.95 3.21
CA TRP A 157 13.95 -8.28 3.77
C TRP A 157 14.82 -9.09 2.80
N TRP A 158 15.64 -9.99 3.32
CA TRP A 158 16.39 -10.92 2.47
C TRP A 158 15.46 -11.71 1.55
N GLY A 159 15.70 -11.62 0.24
CA GLY A 159 14.93 -12.30 -0.80
C GLY A 159 13.62 -11.60 -1.21
N GLN A 160 13.38 -10.38 -0.73
CA GLN A 160 12.32 -9.50 -1.26
C GLN A 160 12.94 -8.39 -2.10
N HIS A 161 12.20 -7.91 -3.10
CA HIS A 161 12.67 -6.90 -4.06
C HIS A 161 11.74 -5.68 -4.08
N ASP A 162 11.16 -5.35 -2.92
CA ASP A 162 10.23 -4.25 -2.73
C ASP A 162 10.77 -2.93 -3.31
N ARG A 163 9.92 -2.19 -4.01
CA ARG A 163 10.13 -0.79 -4.38
C ARG A 163 8.99 0.07 -3.85
N VAL A 164 9.29 1.33 -3.52
CA VAL A 164 8.26 2.36 -3.34
C VAL A 164 8.21 3.16 -4.64
N THR A 165 7.14 2.99 -5.40
CA THR A 165 6.98 3.61 -6.71
C THR A 165 5.81 4.58 -6.70
N VAL A 166 6.06 5.80 -7.19
CA VAL A 166 5.06 6.85 -7.33
C VAL A 166 4.61 6.91 -8.78
N TYR A 167 3.31 6.83 -8.97
CA TYR A 167 2.68 6.83 -10.27
C TYR A 167 1.71 8.00 -10.43
N GLU A 168 1.66 8.55 -11.63
CA GLU A 168 0.60 9.46 -12.07
C GLU A 168 -0.23 8.82 -13.17
N ARG A 169 -1.55 9.06 -13.15
CA ARG A 169 -2.46 8.47 -14.13
C ARG A 169 -2.15 9.00 -15.53
N VAL A 170 -2.10 8.11 -16.51
CA VAL A 170 -1.98 8.49 -17.92
C VAL A 170 -3.20 9.33 -18.29
N ARG A 171 -2.97 10.58 -18.71
CA ARG A 171 -4.04 11.42 -19.25
C ARG A 171 -4.34 10.94 -20.66
N ALA A 172 -5.61 10.72 -20.96
CA ALA A 172 -6.04 10.58 -22.35
C ALA A 172 -5.62 11.86 -23.10
N ALA A 173 -5.05 11.71 -24.29
CA ALA A 173 -4.82 12.85 -25.17
C ALA A 173 -6.18 13.48 -25.45
N THR A 174 -6.39 14.72 -24.99
CA THR A 174 -7.55 15.50 -25.38
C THR A 174 -7.48 15.65 -26.89
N THR A 175 -8.38 14.96 -27.60
CA THR A 175 -8.54 15.18 -29.03
C THR A 175 -9.46 16.39 -29.13
N ASP A 176 -8.87 17.56 -29.40
CA ASP A 176 -9.61 18.78 -29.77
C ASP A 176 -10.25 18.62 -31.16
#